data_AF-A0A6B1F7S2-F1
#
_entry.id   AF-A0A6B1F7S2-F1
#
_cell.length_a   1.000
_cell.length_b   1.000
_cell.length_c   1.000
_cell.angle_alpha   90.00
_cell.angle_beta   90.00
_cell.angle_gamma   90.00
#
_symmetry.space_group_name_H-M   'P 1'
#
loop_
_entity.id
_entity.type
_entity.pdbx_description
1 polymer ?
#
loop_
_entity_poly.entity_id
_entity_poly.type
_entity_poly.pdbx_seq_one_letter_code
_entity_poly.pdbx_strand_id
1 'polypeptide(L)'
;DKAVEKVENAYSAFSPQFASLARQFFDNPWIDVPVMEGKSGGGFCHPTVADAHPYILLNYQERTRDVMVLAHELGHGVHQVLARDKGEILSRTSLTLAETASVFGEM
;
A
#
# COMPACT_ATOMS: atom_id res chain seq x y z
N ASP A 1 1.11 9.79 -11.51
CA ASP A 1 2.15 10.80 -11.21
C ASP A 1 1.75 11.76 -10.09
N LYS A 2 0.78 12.68 -10.28
CA LYS A 2 0.39 13.64 -9.21
C LYS A 2 -0.04 13.00 -7.88
N ALA A 3 -0.73 11.85 -7.93
CA ALA A 3 -1.11 11.11 -6.72
C ALA A 3 0.11 10.53 -5.99
N VAL A 4 1.03 9.93 -6.75
CA VAL A 4 2.28 9.37 -6.24
C VAL A 4 3.08 10.45 -5.52
N GLU A 5 3.28 11.59 -6.17
CA GLU A 5 4.01 12.73 -5.59
C GLU A 5 3.37 13.21 -4.28
N LYS A 6 2.04 13.30 -4.21
CA LYS A 6 1.32 13.71 -2.98
C LYS A 6 1.57 12.73 -1.84
N VAL A 7 1.42 11.43 -2.10
CA VAL A 7 1.62 10.38 -1.09
C VAL A 7 3.09 10.31 -0.65
N GLU A 8 4.03 10.33 -1.60
CA GLU A 8 5.46 10.32 -1.27
C GLU A 8 5.89 11.54 -0.44
N ASN A 9 5.39 12.73 -0.75
CA ASN A 9 5.70 13.93 0.01
C ASN A 9 5.14 13.85 1.44
N ALA A 10 3.89 13.38 1.60
CA ALA A 10 3.29 13.18 2.92
C ALA A 10 4.08 12.16 3.75
N TYR A 11 4.42 11.01 3.15
CA TYR A 11 5.22 9.98 3.81
C TYR A 11 6.63 10.45 4.15
N SER A 12 7.25 11.24 3.28
CA SER A 12 8.60 11.79 3.52
C SER A 12 8.60 12.81 4.65
N ALA A 13 7.54 13.61 4.78
CA ALA A 13 7.37 14.56 5.87
C ALA A 13 7.19 13.87 7.22
N PHE A 14 6.54 12.69 7.25
CA PHE A 14 6.45 11.86 8.45
C PHE A 14 7.77 11.15 8.76
N SER A 15 8.31 10.38 7.81
CA SER A 15 9.54 9.61 7.97
C SER A 15 10.17 9.27 6.62
N PRO A 16 11.43 9.68 6.37
CA PRO A 16 12.15 9.31 5.15
C PRO A 16 12.25 7.78 4.94
N GLN A 17 12.34 7.01 6.03
CA GLN A 17 12.36 5.55 5.95
C GLN A 17 11.02 4.99 5.47
N PHE A 18 9.90 5.53 5.97
CA PHE A 18 8.56 5.11 5.55
C PHE A 18 8.33 5.41 4.07
N ALA A 19 8.70 6.61 3.62
CA ALA A 19 8.67 6.98 2.21
C ALA A 19 9.53 6.06 1.34
N SER A 20 10.74 5.72 1.79
CA SER A 20 11.62 4.80 1.06
C SER A 20 11.05 3.39 0.92
N LEU A 21 10.26 2.91 1.88
CA LEU A 21 9.58 1.62 1.79
C LEU A 21 8.40 1.69 0.82
N ALA A 22 7.58 2.73 0.91
CA ALA A 22 6.46 2.95 0.00
C ALA A 22 6.91 3.14 -1.46
N ARG A 23 8.03 3.85 -1.68
CA ARG A 23 8.59 4.10 -3.01
C ARG A 23 8.90 2.82 -3.79
N GLN A 24 9.25 1.73 -3.10
CA GLN A 24 9.49 0.44 -3.77
C GLN A 24 8.27 -0.05 -4.54
N PHE A 25 7.05 0.27 -4.10
CA PHE A 25 5.82 -0.08 -4.81
C PHE A 25 5.62 0.71 -6.10
N PHE A 26 6.16 1.93 -6.17
CA PHE A 26 6.11 2.76 -7.37
C PHE A 26 7.25 2.44 -8.35
N ASP A 27 8.42 2.12 -7.82
CA ASP A 27 9.60 1.77 -8.62
C ASP A 27 9.49 0.37 -9.26
N ASN A 28 8.63 -0.48 -8.72
CA ASN A 28 8.39 -1.84 -9.21
C ASN A 28 6.94 -2.00 -9.68
N PRO A 29 6.65 -2.99 -10.54
CA PRO A 29 5.29 -3.25 -11.02
C PRO A 29 4.44 -3.98 -9.95
N TRP A 30 4.32 -3.41 -8.75
CA TRP A 30 3.60 -3.99 -7.61
C TRP A 30 2.21 -3.39 -7.40
N ILE A 31 1.82 -2.42 -8.24
CA ILE A 31 0.52 -1.78 -8.21
C ILE A 31 -0.16 -1.96 -9.57
N ASP A 32 -1.31 -2.63 -9.59
CA ASP A 32 -2.18 -2.72 -10.77
C ASP A 32 -3.22 -1.60 -10.74
N VAL A 33 -3.01 -0.55 -11.54
CA VAL A 33 -3.74 0.73 -11.48
C VAL A 33 -4.97 0.84 -12.41
N PRO A 34 -4.93 0.37 -13.68
CA PRO A 34 -6.00 0.67 -14.65
C PRO A 34 -7.35 0.08 -14.25
N VAL A 35 -8.42 0.84 -14.52
CA VAL A 35 -9.79 0.30 -14.45
C VAL A 35 -10.04 -0.52 -15.71
N MET A 36 -10.44 -1.78 -15.53
CA MET A 36 -10.68 -2.72 -16.63
C MET A 36 -12.02 -3.44 -16.44
N GLU A 37 -12.67 -3.79 -17.55
CA GLU A 37 -13.86 -4.63 -17.52
C GLU A 37 -13.54 -5.98 -16.86
N GLY A 38 -14.38 -6.41 -15.92
CA GLY A 38 -14.19 -7.65 -15.16
C GLY A 38 -13.17 -7.57 -14.02
N LYS A 39 -12.42 -6.46 -13.85
CA LYS A 39 -11.54 -6.26 -12.69
C LYS A 39 -12.37 -6.01 -11.43
N SER A 40 -11.95 -6.62 -10.31
CA SER A 40 -12.58 -6.38 -9.00
C SER A 40 -12.57 -4.89 -8.66
N GLY A 41 -13.69 -4.39 -8.12
CA GLY A 41 -13.82 -3.00 -7.72
C GLY A 41 -13.05 -2.68 -6.43
N GLY A 42 -12.86 -1.38 -6.17
CA GLY A 42 -12.17 -0.89 -4.96
C GLY A 42 -10.65 -0.93 -5.08
N GLY A 43 -9.99 -1.12 -3.94
CA GLY A 43 -8.55 -1.37 -3.84
C GLY A 43 -8.29 -2.40 -2.74
N PHE A 44 -7.14 -3.07 -2.82
CA PHE A 44 -6.63 -3.91 -1.73
C PHE A 44 -5.11 -4.03 -1.81
N CYS A 45 -4.48 -4.35 -0.70
CA CYS A 45 -3.10 -4.79 -0.59
C CYS A 45 -3.06 -6.20 -0.01
N HIS A 46 -2.39 -7.13 -0.69
CA HIS A 46 -2.35 -8.53 -0.26
C HIS A 46 -0.95 -9.14 -0.40
N PRO A 47 -0.36 -9.68 0.69
CA PRO A 47 0.84 -10.51 0.61
C PRO A 47 0.49 -11.95 0.21
N THR A 48 1.35 -12.62 -0.56
CA THR A 48 1.16 -14.06 -0.89
C THR A 48 1.90 -14.97 0.08
N VAL A 49 3.15 -14.64 0.40
CA VAL A 49 4.03 -15.26 1.39
C VAL A 49 4.85 -14.16 2.06
N ALA A 50 5.28 -14.38 3.31
CA ALA A 50 5.98 -13.35 4.10
C ALA A 50 7.23 -12.76 3.40
N ASP A 51 7.93 -13.56 2.60
CA ASP A 51 9.14 -13.14 1.87
C ASP A 51 8.88 -12.63 0.45
N ALA A 52 7.63 -12.55 0.00
CA ALA A 52 7.30 -11.87 -1.23
C ALA A 52 6.91 -10.41 -0.95
N HIS A 53 7.09 -9.54 -1.94
CA HIS A 53 6.49 -8.21 -1.88
C HIS A 53 4.95 -8.36 -1.92
N PRO A 54 4.21 -7.57 -1.14
CA PRO A 54 2.77 -7.50 -1.28
C PRO A 54 2.40 -6.82 -2.62
N TYR A 55 1.22 -7.13 -3.11
CA TYR A 55 0.68 -6.56 -4.34
C TYR A 55 -0.52 -5.67 -4.03
N ILE A 56 -0.60 -4.53 -4.70
CA ILE A 56 -1.72 -3.59 -4.58
C ILE A 56 -2.56 -3.66 -5.85
N LEU A 57 -3.84 -3.93 -5.69
CA LEU A 57 -4.83 -3.66 -6.72
C LEU A 57 -5.46 -2.30 -6.45
N LEU A 58 -5.53 -1.46 -7.48
CA LEU A 58 -6.16 -0.16 -7.42
C LEU A 58 -7.05 0.05 -8.66
N ASN A 59 -8.12 0.82 -8.49
CA ASN A 59 -8.96 1.30 -9.58
C ASN A 59 -8.93 2.83 -9.59
N TYR A 60 -7.91 3.40 -10.23
CA TYR A 60 -7.65 4.84 -10.18
C TYR A 60 -8.39 5.59 -11.29
N GLN A 61 -9.21 6.59 -10.91
CA GLN A 61 -10.00 7.42 -11.83
C GLN A 61 -9.77 8.92 -11.58
N GLU A 62 -8.56 9.29 -11.11
CA GLU A 62 -8.15 10.67 -10.85
C GLU A 62 -8.98 11.43 -9.81
N ARG A 63 -9.74 10.74 -8.95
CA ARG A 63 -10.50 11.36 -7.87
C ARG A 63 -9.65 11.46 -6.62
N THR A 64 -9.91 12.46 -5.78
CA THR A 64 -9.25 12.60 -4.47
C THR A 64 -9.38 11.34 -3.63
N ARG A 65 -10.56 10.70 -3.67
CA ARG A 65 -10.79 9.42 -2.98
C ARG A 65 -9.81 8.33 -3.44
N ASP A 66 -9.45 8.28 -4.71
CA ASP A 66 -8.54 7.26 -5.23
C ASP A 66 -7.10 7.49 -4.73
N VAL A 67 -6.73 8.74 -4.42
CA VAL A 67 -5.45 9.07 -3.76
C VAL A 67 -5.45 8.57 -2.32
N MET A 68 -6.56 8.74 -1.60
CA MET A 68 -6.70 8.21 -0.23
C MET A 68 -6.63 6.68 -0.22
N VAL A 69 -7.31 6.00 -1.16
CA VAL A 69 -7.21 4.54 -1.30
C VAL A 69 -5.78 4.11 -1.60
N LEU A 70 -5.06 4.80 -2.48
CA LEU A 70 -3.65 4.50 -2.73
C LEU A 70 -2.82 4.59 -1.43
N ALA A 71 -3.01 5.65 -0.65
CA ALA A 71 -2.32 5.83 0.62
C ALA A 71 -2.68 4.72 1.63
N HIS A 72 -3.97 4.39 1.75
CA HIS A 72 -4.50 3.28 2.56
C HIS A 72 -3.78 1.96 2.25
N GLU A 73 -3.79 1.56 0.98
CA GLU A 73 -3.21 0.29 0.57
C GLU A 73 -1.68 0.27 0.72
N LEU A 74 -1.01 1.41 0.53
CA LEU A 74 0.42 1.53 0.82
C LEU A 74 0.73 1.38 2.32
N GLY A 75 -0.17 1.84 3.20
CA GLY A 75 -0.04 1.61 4.64
C GLY A 75 -0.03 0.13 4.99
N HIS A 76 -0.94 -0.66 4.39
CA HIS A 76 -0.87 -2.12 4.46
C HIS A 76 0.44 -2.67 3.87
N GLY A 77 0.84 -2.20 2.69
CA GLY A 77 2.05 -2.66 2.01
C GLY A 77 3.31 -2.47 2.84
N VAL A 78 3.52 -1.27 3.38
CA VAL A 78 4.67 -0.95 4.24
C VAL A 78 4.65 -1.79 5.51
N HIS A 79 3.48 -1.96 6.13
CA HIS A 79 3.35 -2.80 7.33
C HIS A 79 3.79 -4.25 7.03
N GLN A 80 3.34 -4.83 5.92
CA GLN A 80 3.72 -6.19 5.55
C GLN A 80 5.22 -6.33 5.23
N VAL A 81 5.81 -5.34 4.56
CA VAL A 81 7.27 -5.32 4.29
C VAL A 81 8.06 -5.31 5.60
N LEU A 82 7.63 -4.53 6.60
CA LEU A 82 8.27 -4.47 7.91
C LEU A 82 8.07 -5.76 8.74
N ALA A 83 6.94 -6.45 8.56
CA ALA A 83 6.62 -7.68 9.28
C ALA A 83 7.29 -8.94 8.71
N ARG A 84 7.83 -8.87 7.48
CA ARG A 84 8.45 -9.98 6.73
C ARG A 84 9.40 -10.86 7.56
N ASP A 85 10.31 -10.24 8.30
CA ASP A 85 11.36 -10.96 9.06
C ASP A 85 10.82 -11.71 10.29
N LYS A 86 9.53 -11.57 10.60
CA LYS A 86 8.87 -12.37 11.63
C LYS A 86 8.49 -13.77 11.13
N GLY A 87 8.57 -14.02 9.83
CA GLY A 87 8.18 -15.29 9.20
C GLY A 87 6.66 -15.47 9.09
N GLU A 88 6.23 -16.47 8.32
CA GLU A 88 4.85 -16.62 7.85
C GLU A 88 3.77 -16.65 8.94
N ILE A 89 4.09 -17.20 10.12
CA ILE A 89 3.13 -17.32 11.21
C ILE A 89 2.97 -15.99 11.94
N LEU A 90 4.07 -15.27 12.17
CA LEU A 90 4.09 -14.08 13.01
C LEU A 90 3.95 -12.77 12.22
N SER A 91 4.12 -12.79 10.90
CA SER A 91 3.87 -11.63 10.04
C SER A 91 2.39 -11.37 9.80
N ARG A 92 1.53 -12.38 10.01
CA ARG A 92 0.09 -12.26 9.83
C ARG A 92 -0.54 -11.41 10.92
N THR A 93 -1.31 -10.42 10.51
CA THR A 93 -2.02 -9.50 11.40
C THR A 93 -3.52 -9.78 11.38
N SER A 94 -4.20 -9.54 12.51
CA SER A 94 -5.67 -9.46 12.51
C SER A 94 -6.12 -8.24 11.71
N LEU A 95 -7.38 -8.24 11.24
CA LEU A 95 -7.91 -7.15 10.42
C LEU A 95 -7.78 -5.80 11.13
N THR A 96 -8.19 -5.71 12.40
CA THR A 96 -8.09 -4.45 13.17
C THR A 96 -6.66 -3.90 13.26
N LEU A 97 -5.66 -4.79 13.40
CA LEU A 97 -4.26 -4.38 13.42
C LEU A 97 -3.77 -3.96 12.03
N ALA A 98 -4.20 -4.67 10.97
CA ALA A 98 -3.90 -4.30 9.60
C ALA A 98 -4.45 -2.90 9.27
N GLU A 99 -5.70 -2.64 9.66
CA GLU A 99 -6.38 -1.35 9.45
C GLU A 99 -5.74 -0.18 10.20
N THR A 100 -5.07 -0.45 11.33
CA THR A 100 -4.31 0.60 12.02
C THR A 100 -3.21 1.17 11.12
N ALA A 101 -2.55 0.32 10.33
CA ALA A 101 -1.49 0.76 9.43
C ALA A 101 -2.02 1.43 8.16
N SER A 102 -3.13 0.95 7.59
CA SER A 102 -3.71 1.56 6.40
C SER A 102 -4.36 2.90 6.70
N VAL A 103 -5.13 3.01 7.79
CA VAL A 103 -5.70 4.29 8.25
C VAL A 103 -4.59 5.28 8.62
N PHE A 104 -3.48 4.81 9.20
CA PHE A 104 -2.31 5.67 9.41
C PHE A 104 -1.74 6.21 8.09
N GLY A 105 -1.67 5.38 7.03
CA GLY A 105 -1.23 5.81 5.71
C GLY A 105 -2.13 6.86 5.07
N GLU A 106 -3.42 6.88 5.40
CA GLU A 106 -4.38 7.89 4.91
C GLU A 106 -4.24 9.27 5.57
N MET A 107 -3.73 9.35 6.79
CA MET A 107 -3.71 10.57 7.62
C MET A 107 -2.50 11.48 7.37
#